data_AF-I6ND34-F1
#
_entry.id   AF-I6ND34-F1
#
_cell.length_a   1.000
_cell.length_b   1.000
_cell.length_c   1.000
_cell.angle_alpha   90.00
_cell.angle_beta   90.00
_cell.angle_gamma   90.00
#
_symmetry.space_group_name_H-M   'P 1'
#
loop_
_entity.id
_entity.type
_entity.pdbx_description
1 polymer ?
#
loop_
_entity_poly.entity_id
_entity_poly.type
_entity_poly.pdbx_seq_one_letter_code
_entity_poly.pdbx_strand_id
1 'polypeptide(L)'
;MTMNRQFHSTVLAQLAKVSRKELQKNAPKKPATVYSLFIKNNFALLKQQNPEAGFAEVSKLANARWKGLTDLQKKPYYDEAARLKREYEAVKSDFQKTLPPKRPASGYILYSNEVRPLVTARNPGLKPTELVKLISEQWKSLPLFEKDKYNAVYQKNMDQWKAVNGLK
;
A
#
# COMPACT_ATOMS: atom_id res chain seq x y z
N MET A 1 36.18 8.05 14.93
CA MET A 1 34.78 8.51 14.78
C MET A 1 33.89 7.33 14.42
N THR A 2 33.45 6.53 15.39
CA THR A 2 32.69 5.28 15.15
C THR A 2 31.43 5.17 16.03
N MET A 3 30.97 6.27 16.63
CA MET A 3 29.76 6.25 17.46
C MET A 3 28.45 6.19 16.67
N ASN A 4 28.40 6.62 15.40
CA ASN A 4 27.11 6.75 14.68
C ASN A 4 26.56 5.43 14.08
N ARG A 5 27.38 4.37 14.01
CA ARG A 5 27.00 3.08 13.41
C ARG A 5 26.35 2.12 14.40
N GLN A 6 26.77 2.16 15.67
CA GLN A 6 26.22 1.34 16.75
C GLN A 6 24.81 1.80 17.16
N PHE A 7 24.54 3.11 17.22
CA PHE A 7 23.18 3.61 17.53
C PHE A 7 22.14 3.18 16.49
N HIS A 8 22.46 3.24 15.18
CA HIS A 8 21.57 2.74 14.14
C HIS A 8 21.37 1.22 14.23
N SER A 9 22.42 0.45 14.55
CA SER A 9 22.34 -1.00 14.73
C SER A 9 21.41 -1.42 15.87
N THR A 10 21.47 -0.72 17.01
CA THR A 10 20.67 -1.05 18.20
C THR A 10 19.20 -0.69 18.03
N VAL A 11 18.88 0.42 17.37
CA VAL A 11 17.49 0.79 17.06
C VAL A 11 16.84 -0.21 16.10
N LEU A 12 17.57 -0.68 15.08
CA LEU A 12 17.07 -1.71 14.15
C LEU A 12 16.85 -3.07 14.83
N ALA A 13 17.71 -3.45 15.78
CA ALA A 13 17.55 -4.68 16.57
C ALA A 13 16.39 -4.58 17.60
N GLN A 14 16.12 -3.40 18.15
CA GLN A 14 14.97 -3.17 19.04
C GLN A 14 13.64 -3.21 18.25
N LEU A 15 13.62 -2.64 17.04
CA LEU A 15 12.48 -2.69 16.10
C LEU A 15 12.23 -4.09 15.54
N ALA A 16 13.22 -5.00 15.58
CA ALA A 16 13.05 -6.40 15.20
C ALA A 16 12.13 -7.20 16.14
N LYS A 17 11.86 -6.71 17.37
CA LYS A 17 10.92 -7.34 18.32
C LYS A 17 9.45 -7.05 18.00
N VAL A 18 9.14 -5.95 17.31
CA VAL A 18 7.76 -5.58 16.95
C VAL A 18 7.51 -5.90 15.48
N SER A 19 6.52 -6.76 15.21
CA SER A 19 6.25 -7.17 13.84
C SER A 19 5.87 -5.99 12.94
N ARG A 20 6.21 -6.06 11.64
CA ARG A 20 5.79 -5.06 10.65
C ARG A 20 4.28 -4.77 10.71
N LYS A 21 3.47 -5.81 10.96
CA LYS A 21 2.01 -5.73 11.07
C LYS A 21 1.57 -4.82 12.23
N GLU A 22 2.26 -4.92 13.36
CA GLU A 22 1.98 -4.08 14.53
C GLU A 22 2.38 -2.63 14.28
N LEU A 23 3.57 -2.39 13.71
CA LEU A 23 4.01 -1.03 13.38
C LEU A 23 3.05 -0.36 12.37
N GLN A 24 2.54 -1.11 11.39
CA GLN A 24 1.57 -0.63 10.41
C GLN A 24 0.26 -0.12 11.01
N LYS A 25 -0.09 -0.46 12.25
CA LYS A 25 -1.24 0.14 12.95
C LYS A 25 -1.06 1.65 13.17
N ASN A 26 0.19 2.09 13.24
CA ASN A 26 0.58 3.50 13.38
C ASN A 26 0.87 4.17 12.03
N ALA A 27 0.51 3.53 10.91
CA ALA A 27 0.72 4.12 9.59
C ALA A 27 -0.05 5.44 9.46
N PRO A 28 0.51 6.43 8.74
CA PRO A 28 -0.19 7.67 8.43
C PRO A 28 -1.59 7.37 7.86
N LYS A 29 -2.60 8.08 8.35
CA LYS A 29 -3.97 7.96 7.84
C LYS A 29 -4.06 8.59 6.45
N LYS A 30 -4.90 8.01 5.59
CA LYS A 30 -5.13 8.55 4.25
C LYS A 30 -5.74 9.96 4.35
N PRO A 31 -5.37 10.89 3.45
CA PRO A 31 -5.90 12.24 3.44
C PRO A 31 -7.36 12.25 2.99
N ALA A 32 -8.04 13.37 3.25
CA ALA A 32 -9.40 13.59 2.76
C ALA A 32 -9.45 13.56 1.23
N THR A 33 -10.52 12.96 0.69
CA THR A 33 -10.80 13.01 -0.74
C THR A 33 -11.41 14.36 -1.14
N VAL A 34 -11.45 14.66 -2.43
CA VAL A 34 -12.05 15.90 -2.99
C VAL A 34 -13.45 16.14 -2.41
N TYR A 35 -14.33 15.13 -2.46
CA TYR A 35 -15.69 15.27 -1.94
C TYR A 35 -15.73 15.35 -0.41
N SER A 36 -14.86 14.64 0.30
CA SER A 36 -14.75 14.74 1.76
C SER A 36 -14.36 16.16 2.21
N LEU A 37 -13.49 16.85 1.47
CA LEU A 37 -13.14 18.25 1.72
C LEU A 37 -14.35 19.17 1.51
N PHE A 38 -15.11 18.96 0.44
CA PHE A 38 -16.35 19.70 0.21
C PHE A 38 -17.34 19.52 1.36
N ILE A 39 -17.59 18.27 1.79
CA ILE A 39 -18.51 17.98 2.90
C ILE A 39 -18.03 18.62 4.20
N LYS A 40 -16.74 18.52 4.52
CA LYS A 40 -16.16 19.16 5.72
C LYS A 40 -16.44 20.67 5.77
N ASN A 41 -16.38 21.35 4.63
CA ASN A 41 -16.55 22.79 4.55
C ASN A 41 -18.01 23.24 4.45
N ASN A 42 -18.90 22.41 3.90
CA ASN A 42 -20.26 22.81 3.53
C ASN A 42 -21.37 22.15 4.36
N PHE A 43 -21.11 21.01 5.03
CA PHE A 43 -22.16 20.26 5.73
C PHE A 43 -22.77 21.05 6.89
N ALA A 44 -21.94 21.70 7.71
CA ALA A 44 -22.41 22.52 8.83
C ALA A 44 -23.28 23.70 8.34
N LEU A 45 -22.85 24.36 7.26
CA LEU A 45 -23.61 25.44 6.63
C LEU A 45 -24.97 24.93 6.12
N LEU A 46 -25.00 23.78 5.45
CA LEU A 46 -26.23 23.18 4.95
C LEU A 46 -27.16 22.76 6.09
N LYS A 47 -26.63 22.23 7.20
CA LYS A 47 -27.42 21.90 8.39
C LYS A 47 -27.98 23.15 9.07
N GLN A 48 -27.21 24.24 9.12
CA GLN A 48 -27.68 25.51 9.65
C GLN A 48 -28.78 26.13 8.79
N GLN A 49 -28.66 26.03 7.46
CA GLN A 49 -29.68 26.48 6.51
C GLN A 49 -30.94 25.61 6.51
N ASN A 50 -30.82 24.36 6.97
CA ASN A 50 -31.91 23.39 7.03
C ASN A 50 -31.97 22.78 8.44
N PRO A 51 -32.33 23.56 9.47
CA PRO A 51 -32.23 23.11 10.87
C PRO A 51 -33.13 21.90 11.15
N GLU A 52 -34.30 21.83 10.51
CA GLU A 52 -35.27 20.72 10.60
C GLU A 52 -34.83 19.46 9.83
N ALA A 53 -33.88 19.57 8.89
CA ALA A 53 -33.48 18.44 8.05
C ALA A 53 -32.57 17.48 8.80
N GLY A 54 -32.87 16.18 8.74
CA GLY A 54 -32.01 15.12 9.28
C GLY A 54 -30.64 15.05 8.58
N PHE A 55 -29.71 14.30 9.16
CA PHE A 55 -28.37 14.09 8.57
C PHE A 55 -28.45 13.54 7.13
N ALA A 56 -29.37 12.60 6.88
CA ALA A 56 -29.56 12.01 5.56
C ALA A 56 -30.02 13.04 4.51
N GLU A 57 -30.96 13.91 4.87
CA GLU A 57 -31.48 14.98 4.02
C GLU A 57 -30.40 16.03 3.72
N VAL A 58 -29.65 16.45 4.73
CA VAL A 58 -28.50 17.36 4.55
C VAL A 58 -27.42 16.73 3.67
N SER A 59 -27.16 15.43 3.82
CA SER A 59 -26.23 14.70 2.96
C SER A 59 -26.69 14.64 1.49
N LYS A 60 -27.99 14.41 1.25
CA LYS A 60 -28.58 14.48 -0.10
C LYS A 60 -28.43 15.87 -0.70
N LEU A 61 -28.71 16.93 0.07
CA LEU A 61 -28.54 18.32 -0.36
C LEU A 61 -27.06 18.64 -0.68
N ALA A 62 -26.13 18.17 0.14
CA ALA A 62 -24.71 18.35 -0.11
C ALA A 62 -24.26 17.68 -1.41
N ASN A 63 -24.74 16.45 -1.68
CA ASN A 63 -24.45 15.76 -2.93
C ASN A 63 -25.03 16.49 -4.15
N ALA A 64 -26.27 16.98 -4.04
CA ALA A 64 -26.90 17.78 -5.09
C ALA A 64 -26.11 19.07 -5.38
N ARG A 65 -25.70 19.78 -4.32
CA ARG A 65 -24.87 20.98 -4.42
C ARG A 65 -23.53 20.69 -5.09
N TRP A 66 -22.84 19.62 -4.69
CA TRP A 66 -21.58 19.20 -5.29
C TRP A 66 -21.71 18.91 -6.79
N LYS A 67 -22.78 18.19 -7.19
CA LYS A 67 -23.05 17.91 -8.60
C LYS A 67 -23.31 19.18 -9.42
N GLY A 68 -23.97 20.17 -8.82
CA GLY A 68 -24.26 21.47 -9.44
C GLY A 68 -23.08 22.46 -9.49
N LEU A 69 -21.96 22.19 -8.81
CA LEU A 69 -20.77 23.05 -8.90
C LEU A 69 -20.09 22.94 -10.27
N THR A 70 -19.62 24.07 -10.79
CA THR A 70 -18.77 24.12 -11.99
C THR A 70 -17.36 23.59 -11.71
N ASP A 71 -16.61 23.27 -12.75
CA ASP A 71 -15.23 22.81 -12.59
C ASP A 71 -14.35 23.87 -11.91
N LEU A 72 -14.57 25.15 -12.19
CA LEU A 72 -13.87 26.26 -11.51
C LEU A 72 -14.18 26.29 -10.01
N GLN A 73 -15.43 26.04 -9.62
CA GLN A 73 -15.83 25.98 -8.20
C GLN A 73 -15.33 24.71 -7.51
N LYS A 74 -15.18 23.60 -8.26
CA LYS A 74 -14.61 22.36 -7.73
C LYS A 74 -13.08 22.42 -7.64
N LYS A 75 -12.42 23.23 -8.49
CA LYS A 75 -10.96 23.31 -8.63
C LYS A 75 -10.23 23.46 -7.29
N PRO A 76 -10.62 24.33 -6.34
CA PRO A 76 -9.93 24.46 -5.06
C PRO A 76 -9.92 23.15 -4.25
N TYR A 77 -11.00 22.36 -4.31
CA TYR A 77 -11.07 21.07 -3.62
C TYR A 77 -10.19 20.00 -4.30
N TYR A 78 -10.06 20.05 -5.62
CA TYR A 78 -9.13 19.17 -6.36
C TYR A 78 -7.67 19.52 -6.07
N ASP A 79 -7.33 20.81 -6.12
CA ASP A 79 -5.97 21.30 -5.84
C ASP A 79 -5.55 20.93 -4.40
N GLU A 80 -6.45 21.15 -3.43
CA GLU A 80 -6.18 20.82 -2.03
C GLU A 80 -6.09 19.31 -1.81
N ALA A 81 -6.97 18.49 -2.41
CA ALA A 81 -6.85 17.04 -2.33
C ALA A 81 -5.52 16.53 -2.95
N ALA A 82 -5.08 17.15 -4.05
CA ALA A 82 -3.80 16.83 -4.68
C ALA A 82 -2.60 17.24 -3.80
N ARG A 83 -2.67 18.38 -3.11
CA ARG A 83 -1.67 18.80 -2.11
C ARG A 83 -1.59 17.81 -0.95
N LEU A 84 -2.72 17.50 -0.32
CA LEU A 84 -2.79 16.55 0.78
C LEU A 84 -2.33 15.13 0.39
N LYS A 85 -2.64 14.71 -0.85
CA LYS A 85 -2.15 13.43 -1.39
C LYS A 85 -0.62 13.41 -1.49
N ARG A 86 -0.01 14.48 -2.02
CA ARG A 86 1.46 14.58 -2.12
C ARG A 86 2.13 14.56 -0.75
N GLU A 87 1.60 15.31 0.21
CA GLU A 87 2.08 15.31 1.60
C GLU A 87 1.96 13.93 2.24
N TYR A 88 0.81 13.28 2.08
CA TYR A 88 0.60 11.92 2.55
C TYR A 88 1.59 10.93 1.92
N GLU A 89 1.84 11.01 0.62
CA GLU A 89 2.78 10.12 -0.06
C GLU A 89 4.21 10.29 0.45
N ALA A 90 4.63 11.53 0.74
CA ALA A 90 5.91 11.81 1.38
C ALA A 90 6.00 11.18 2.78
N VAL A 91 5.03 11.46 3.65
CA VAL A 91 5.01 10.92 5.02
C VAL A 91 4.87 9.40 5.03
N LYS A 92 4.05 8.83 4.13
CA LYS A 92 3.91 7.37 3.95
C LYS A 92 5.21 6.74 3.49
N SER A 93 5.94 7.39 2.58
CA SER A 93 7.26 6.94 2.12
C SER A 93 8.25 6.89 3.27
N ASP A 94 8.32 7.96 4.07
CA ASP A 94 9.23 8.01 5.22
C ASP A 94 8.85 6.99 6.30
N PHE A 95 7.55 6.85 6.62
CA PHE A 95 7.06 5.78 7.47
C PHE A 95 7.40 4.38 6.91
N GLN A 96 7.39 4.19 5.59
CA GLN A 96 7.73 2.91 4.99
C GLN A 96 9.21 2.55 5.20
N LYS A 97 10.10 3.55 5.34
CA LYS A 97 11.53 3.35 5.63
C LYS A 97 11.80 2.98 7.10
N THR A 98 10.91 3.35 8.03
CA THR A 98 11.04 2.98 9.45
C THR A 98 10.61 1.54 9.72
N LEU A 99 9.82 0.95 8.81
CA LEU A 99 9.40 -0.43 8.93
C LEU A 99 10.58 -1.40 8.68
N PRO A 100 10.65 -2.52 9.43
CA PRO A 100 11.68 -3.53 9.20
C PRO A 100 11.61 -3.99 7.74
N PRO A 101 12.71 -4.39 7.09
CA PRO A 101 12.68 -4.74 5.68
C PRO A 101 11.81 -5.97 5.41
N LYS A 102 11.29 -6.06 4.18
CA LYS A 102 10.52 -7.24 3.76
C LYS A 102 11.49 -8.40 3.54
N ARG A 103 11.08 -9.62 3.89
CA ARG A 103 11.80 -10.82 3.49
C ARG A 103 11.83 -10.92 1.95
N PRO A 104 12.88 -11.49 1.36
CA PRO A 104 12.95 -11.73 -0.07
C PRO A 104 11.84 -12.70 -0.53
N ALA A 105 11.51 -12.61 -1.81
CA ALA A 105 10.53 -13.47 -2.46
C ALA A 105 10.95 -14.94 -2.37
N SER A 106 10.01 -15.82 -2.01
CA SER A 106 10.23 -17.28 -1.99
C SER A 106 10.42 -17.85 -3.39
N GLY A 107 10.91 -19.09 -3.49
CA GLY A 107 11.12 -19.77 -4.77
C GLY A 107 9.87 -19.76 -5.67
N TYR A 108 8.69 -20.04 -5.10
CA TYR A 108 7.42 -19.95 -5.82
C TYR A 108 7.12 -18.53 -6.34
N ILE A 109 7.39 -17.48 -5.56
CA ILE A 109 7.12 -16.10 -5.98
C ILE A 109 8.10 -15.67 -7.07
N LEU A 110 9.37 -16.09 -7.00
CA LEU A 110 10.35 -15.87 -8.05
C LEU A 110 9.90 -16.54 -9.37
N TYR A 111 9.49 -17.81 -9.32
CA TYR A 111 8.90 -18.53 -10.45
C TYR A 111 7.64 -17.84 -10.98
N SER A 112 6.72 -17.47 -10.08
CA SER A 112 5.47 -16.82 -10.42
C SER A 112 5.69 -15.50 -11.14
N ASN A 113 6.68 -14.71 -10.73
CA ASN A 113 7.03 -13.45 -11.39
C ASN A 113 7.58 -13.65 -12.81
N GLU A 114 8.35 -14.71 -13.04
CA GLU A 114 8.90 -15.05 -14.35
C GLU A 114 7.82 -15.57 -15.31
N VAL A 115 6.92 -16.43 -14.82
CA VAL A 115 5.95 -17.15 -15.65
C VAL A 115 4.64 -16.39 -15.83
N ARG A 116 4.26 -15.52 -14.88
CA ARG A 116 3.00 -14.77 -14.94
C ARG A 116 2.82 -13.97 -16.25
N PRO A 117 3.82 -13.23 -16.78
CA PRO A 117 3.67 -12.53 -18.06
C PRO A 117 3.37 -13.49 -19.22
N LEU A 118 4.04 -14.64 -19.27
CA LEU A 118 3.84 -15.65 -20.32
C LEU A 118 2.45 -16.29 -20.24
N VAL A 119 2.00 -16.64 -19.04
CA VAL A 119 0.66 -17.22 -18.83
C VAL A 119 -0.43 -16.19 -19.11
N THR A 120 -0.19 -14.92 -18.79
CA THR A 120 -1.13 -13.82 -19.10
C THR A 120 -1.25 -13.62 -20.61
N ALA A 121 -0.13 -13.60 -21.34
CA ALA A 121 -0.13 -13.46 -22.80
C ALA A 121 -0.85 -14.63 -23.50
N ARG A 122 -0.74 -15.84 -22.97
CA ARG A 122 -1.45 -17.03 -23.47
C ARG A 122 -2.93 -17.07 -23.06
N ASN A 123 -3.32 -16.30 -22.04
CA ASN A 123 -4.66 -16.30 -21.47
C ASN A 123 -5.16 -14.87 -21.19
N PRO A 124 -5.26 -14.00 -22.23
CA PRO A 124 -5.51 -12.57 -22.03
C PRO A 124 -6.90 -12.22 -21.47
N GLY A 125 -7.81 -13.20 -21.37
CA GLY A 125 -9.16 -13.02 -20.80
C GLY A 125 -9.36 -13.57 -19.39
N LEU A 126 -8.37 -14.26 -18.81
CA LEU A 126 -8.53 -14.85 -17.48
C LEU A 126 -8.33 -13.82 -16.38
N LYS A 127 -9.07 -14.00 -15.28
CA LYS A 127 -8.91 -13.14 -14.11
C LYS A 127 -7.55 -13.42 -13.45
N PRO A 128 -6.91 -12.41 -12.84
CA PRO A 128 -5.64 -12.60 -12.13
C PRO A 128 -5.65 -13.73 -11.09
N THR A 129 -6.80 -14.00 -10.46
CA THR A 129 -6.97 -15.11 -9.50
C THR A 129 -6.86 -16.48 -10.17
N GLU A 130 -7.38 -16.63 -11.38
CA GLU A 130 -7.31 -17.87 -12.16
C GLU A 130 -5.89 -18.09 -12.71
N LEU A 131 -5.26 -17.01 -13.18
CA LEU A 131 -3.85 -17.02 -13.59
C LEU A 131 -2.93 -17.49 -12.44
N VAL A 132 -3.14 -17.01 -11.21
CA VAL A 132 -2.39 -17.48 -10.03
C VAL A 132 -2.63 -18.95 -9.76
N LYS A 133 -3.89 -19.42 -9.88
CA LYS A 133 -4.21 -20.83 -9.68
C LYS A 133 -3.46 -21.72 -10.67
N LEU A 134 -3.50 -21.38 -11.96
CA LEU A 134 -2.74 -22.07 -13.01
C LEU A 134 -1.23 -22.09 -12.72
N ILE A 135 -0.65 -20.95 -12.38
CA ILE A 135 0.78 -20.85 -12.04
C ILE A 135 1.13 -21.70 -10.81
N SER A 136 0.23 -21.77 -9.82
CA SER A 136 0.42 -22.61 -8.63
C SER A 136 0.38 -24.11 -8.95
N GLU A 137 -0.48 -24.53 -9.88
CA GLU A 137 -0.56 -25.90 -10.38
C GLU A 137 0.68 -26.28 -11.20
N GLN A 138 1.17 -25.36 -12.04
CA GLN A 138 2.43 -25.52 -12.75
C GLN A 138 3.61 -25.66 -11.79
N TRP A 139 3.70 -24.80 -10.76
CA TRP A 139 4.73 -24.91 -9.74
C TRP A 139 4.67 -26.26 -9.01
N LYS A 140 3.48 -26.75 -8.64
CA LYS A 140 3.34 -28.07 -8.00
C LYS A 140 3.86 -29.19 -8.89
N SER A 141 3.58 -29.13 -10.19
CA SER A 141 3.96 -30.14 -11.18
C SER A 141 5.40 -30.02 -11.67
N LEU A 142 6.09 -28.92 -11.33
CA LEU A 142 7.46 -28.65 -11.76
C LEU A 142 8.44 -29.69 -11.15
N PRO A 143 9.39 -30.23 -11.94
CA PRO A 143 10.44 -31.12 -11.43
C PRO A 143 11.23 -30.49 -10.28
N LEU A 144 11.79 -31.33 -9.41
CA LEU A 144 12.56 -30.87 -8.24
C LEU A 144 13.75 -29.98 -8.64
N PHE A 145 14.51 -30.35 -9.67
CA PHE A 145 15.67 -29.58 -10.10
C PHE A 145 15.33 -28.14 -10.56
N GLU A 146 14.17 -27.96 -11.21
CA GLU A 146 13.68 -26.64 -11.59
C GLU A 146 13.22 -25.84 -10.37
N LYS A 147 12.55 -26.48 -9.39
CA LYS A 147 12.21 -25.84 -8.11
C LYS A 147 13.46 -25.43 -7.34
N ASP A 148 14.49 -26.26 -7.35
CA ASP A 148 15.75 -26.04 -6.66
C ASP A 148 16.49 -24.82 -7.18
N LYS A 149 16.43 -24.53 -8.49
CA LYS A 149 16.92 -23.27 -9.06
C LYS A 149 16.34 -22.05 -8.32
N TYR A 150 15.01 -22.00 -8.16
CA TYR A 150 14.35 -20.87 -7.47
C TYR A 150 14.56 -20.89 -5.96
N ASN A 151 14.59 -22.07 -5.34
CA ASN A 151 14.84 -22.21 -3.91
C ASN A 151 16.28 -21.81 -3.54
N ALA A 152 17.27 -22.12 -4.38
CA ALA A 152 18.65 -21.69 -4.21
C ALA A 152 18.79 -20.17 -4.31
N VAL A 153 18.11 -19.53 -5.28
CA VAL A 153 18.05 -18.06 -5.38
C VAL A 153 17.39 -17.45 -4.14
N TYR A 154 16.28 -18.03 -3.68
CA TYR A 154 15.64 -17.61 -2.44
C TYR A 154 16.59 -17.71 -1.23
N GLN A 155 17.30 -18.83 -1.08
CA GLN A 155 18.23 -19.05 0.03
C GLN A 155 19.37 -18.02 0.01
N LYS A 156 19.99 -17.80 -1.16
CA LYS A 156 21.01 -16.76 -1.34
C LYS A 156 20.49 -15.37 -0.96
N ASN A 157 19.29 -15.02 -1.44
CA ASN A 157 18.68 -13.73 -1.12
C ASN A 157 18.33 -13.61 0.37
N MET A 158 17.91 -14.71 1.01
CA MET A 158 17.63 -14.77 2.45
C MET A 158 18.90 -14.58 3.28
N ASP A 159 20.01 -15.20 2.89
CA ASP A 159 21.28 -15.08 3.60
C ASP A 159 21.85 -13.66 3.48
N GLN A 160 21.77 -13.06 2.29
CA GLN A 160 22.08 -11.65 2.09
C GLN A 160 21.18 -10.74 2.93
N TRP A 161 19.88 -11.02 2.96
CA TRP A 161 18.92 -10.26 3.75
C TRP A 161 19.22 -10.36 5.25
N LYS A 162 19.53 -11.55 5.76
CA LYS A 162 19.92 -11.78 7.15
C LYS A 162 21.20 -11.03 7.50
N ALA A 163 22.22 -11.11 6.64
CA ALA A 163 23.51 -10.44 6.83
C ALA A 163 23.37 -8.91 6.90
N VAL A 164 22.59 -8.30 6.00
CA VAL A 164 22.34 -6.84 5.99
C VAL A 164 21.53 -6.39 7.21
N ASN A 165 20.69 -7.27 7.77
CA ASN A 165 19.80 -6.94 8.88
C ASN A 165 20.30 -7.40 10.26
N GLY A 166 21.52 -7.94 10.35
CA GLY A 166 22.12 -8.35 11.61
C GLY A 166 21.40 -9.52 12.30
N LEU A 167 20.60 -10.29 11.55
CA LEU A 167 19.89 -11.47 12.04
C LEU A 167 20.77 -12.69 11.75
N LYS A 168 21.58 -13.12 12.72
CA LYS A 168 22.33 -14.39 12.66
C LYS A 168 21.39 -15.56 12.95
#